data_AF-A0A8X8XNQ9-F1
#
_entry.id   AF-A0A8X8XNQ9-F1
#
_cell.length_a   1.000
_cell.length_b   1.000
_cell.length_c   1.000
_cell.angle_alpha   90.00
_cell.angle_beta   90.00
_cell.angle_gamma   90.00
#
_symmetry.space_group_name_H-M   'P 1'
#
loop_
_entity.id
_entity.type
_entity.pdbx_description
1 polymer ?
#
loop_
_entity_poly.entity_id
_entity_poly.type
_entity_poly.pdbx_seq_one_letter_code
_entity_poly.pdbx_strand_id
1 'polypeptide(L)'
;MSYSLKCNDSVTVKPNMTPHFCCQLLEHNNYVSYGWMLRKAKTELLEFKWKTKGITQDCAVFAMRHMETHMGTEDNDWKCDLTNKPSKLFQLFHAKFVIAIVYSNENKVMDYMMRTTTSHLEEARKKGPVDVEKMTTNFPKP
;
A
#
# COMPACT_ATOMS: atom_id res chain seq x y z
N MET A 1 -1.95 -24.88 2.57
CA MET A 1 -2.12 -24.43 3.96
C MET A 1 -1.74 -22.96 4.03
N SER A 2 -2.63 -22.17 4.60
CA SER A 2 -2.63 -20.71 4.64
C SER A 2 -1.55 -20.14 5.57
N TYR A 3 -0.78 -19.17 5.10
CA TYR A 3 0.06 -18.37 5.99
C TYR A 3 -0.76 -17.20 6.54
N SER A 4 -1.11 -17.30 7.82
CA SER A 4 -1.66 -16.21 8.62
C SER A 4 -0.50 -15.34 9.10
N LEU A 5 -0.30 -14.18 8.48
CA LEU A 5 0.53 -13.12 9.06
C LEU A 5 -0.30 -12.41 10.14
N LYS A 6 -0.18 -12.90 11.38
CA LYS A 6 -0.59 -12.14 12.56
C LYS A 6 0.40 -10.99 12.72
N CYS A 7 -0.04 -9.76 12.43
CA CYS A 7 0.65 -8.55 12.90
C CYS A 7 0.51 -8.52 14.42
N ASN A 8 1.56 -8.95 15.13
CA ASN A 8 1.69 -8.70 16.56
C ASN A 8 2.19 -7.27 16.74
N ASP A 9 1.41 -6.52 17.52
CA ASP A 9 1.69 -5.17 18.01
C ASP A 9 2.95 -5.13 18.88
N SER A 10 4.12 -5.10 18.25
CA SER A 10 5.39 -4.60 18.80
C SER A 10 6.53 -4.79 17.79
N VAL A 11 6.40 -4.28 16.56
CA VAL A 11 7.55 -4.26 15.65
C VAL A 11 8.42 -3.07 16.01
N THR A 12 9.27 -3.25 17.03
CA THR A 12 10.61 -2.66 16.98
C THR A 12 11.26 -3.25 15.75
N VAL A 13 11.11 -2.55 14.60
CA VAL A 13 11.85 -2.86 13.39
C VAL A 13 13.32 -2.68 13.79
N LYS A 14 14.03 -3.78 14.05
CA LYS A 14 15.49 -3.68 14.17
C LYS A 14 15.97 -3.20 12.79
N PRO A 15 16.63 -2.03 12.69
CA PRO A 15 16.88 -1.34 11.42
C PRO A 15 17.91 -2.05 10.51
N ASN A 16 18.34 -3.24 10.86
CA ASN A 16 19.56 -3.87 10.37
C ASN A 16 19.38 -4.89 9.23
N MET A 17 18.15 -5.23 8.80
CA MET A 17 17.96 -6.15 7.65
C MET A 17 17.69 -5.45 6.31
N THR A 18 17.08 -4.27 6.33
CA THR A 18 16.68 -3.52 5.12
C THR A 18 17.86 -2.98 4.30
N PRO A 19 18.94 -2.44 4.92
CA PRO A 19 20.08 -1.92 4.15
C PRO A 19 20.84 -3.02 3.41
N HIS A 20 20.90 -4.24 3.95
CA HIS A 20 21.71 -5.33 3.41
C HIS A 20 21.27 -5.72 2.00
N PHE A 21 19.97 -5.90 1.79
CA PHE A 21 19.42 -6.28 0.49
C PHE A 21 19.61 -5.16 -0.55
N CYS A 22 19.36 -3.90 -0.17
CA CYS A 22 19.58 -2.76 -1.06
C CYS A 22 21.07 -2.63 -1.45
N CYS A 23 21.98 -2.86 -0.52
CA CYS A 23 23.42 -2.84 -0.82
C CYS A 23 23.81 -3.93 -1.80
N GLN A 24 23.36 -5.16 -1.57
CA GLN A 24 23.62 -6.29 -2.47
C GLN A 24 23.06 -6.05 -3.87
N LEU A 25 21.84 -5.49 -3.96
CA LEU A 25 21.24 -5.13 -5.23
C LEU A 25 22.07 -4.07 -5.97
N LEU A 26 22.50 -3.02 -5.29
CA LEU A 26 23.34 -1.97 -5.89
C LEU A 26 24.68 -2.54 -6.39
N GLU A 27 25.35 -3.36 -5.57
CA GLU A 27 26.61 -4.00 -5.96
C GLU A 27 26.45 -4.94 -7.15
N HIS A 28 25.39 -5.75 -7.16
CA HIS A 28 25.07 -6.65 -8.25
C HIS A 28 24.83 -5.90 -9.57
N ASN A 29 24.32 -4.67 -9.49
CA ASN A 29 24.09 -3.79 -10.65
C ASN A 29 25.28 -2.85 -10.94
N ASN A 30 26.51 -3.18 -10.50
CA ASN A 30 27.74 -2.40 -10.69
C ASN A 30 27.77 -1.01 -10.01
N TYR A 31 26.89 -0.75 -9.04
CA TYR A 31 26.87 0.47 -8.22
C TYR A 31 27.59 0.25 -6.88
N VAL A 32 28.82 -0.29 -6.92
CA VAL A 32 29.57 -0.74 -5.73
C VAL A 32 29.86 0.39 -4.73
N SER A 33 30.19 1.59 -5.23
CA SER A 33 30.44 2.77 -4.39
C SER A 33 29.19 3.17 -3.59
N TYR A 34 28.01 3.14 -4.21
CA TYR A 34 26.74 3.43 -3.55
C TYR A 34 26.36 2.37 -2.52
N GLY A 35 26.56 1.08 -2.82
CA GLY A 35 26.36 0.00 -1.85
C GLY A 35 27.26 0.14 -0.62
N TRP A 36 28.51 0.56 -0.81
CA TRP A 36 29.42 0.85 0.31
C TRP A 36 29.00 2.09 1.11
N MET A 37 28.57 3.17 0.46
CA MET A 37 28.03 4.35 1.14
C MET A 37 26.79 4.00 1.96
N LEU A 38 25.87 3.20 1.43
CA LEU A 38 24.64 2.80 2.11
C LEU A 38 24.92 1.93 3.35
N ARG A 39 25.95 1.06 3.31
CA ARG A 39 26.40 0.30 4.48
C ARG A 39 26.94 1.18 5.61
N LYS A 40 27.53 2.34 5.26
CA LYS A 40 28.06 3.31 6.21
C LYS A 40 27.05 4.35 6.64
N ALA A 41 25.93 4.46 5.92
CA ALA A 41 24.88 5.41 6.23
C ALA A 41 24.25 5.06 7.58
N LYS A 42 24.11 6.07 8.43
CA LYS A 42 23.33 5.95 9.65
C LYS A 42 21.86 5.83 9.26
N THR A 43 21.21 4.75 9.68
CA THR A 43 19.77 4.60 9.47
C THR A 43 19.04 5.53 10.43
N GLU A 44 18.31 6.49 9.89
CA GLU A 44 17.43 7.35 10.66
C GLU A 44 15.98 7.04 10.27
N LEU A 45 15.12 6.88 11.28
CA LEU A 45 13.71 6.71 11.04
C LEU A 45 13.14 8.09 10.70
N LEU A 46 12.69 8.25 9.47
CA LEU A 46 12.09 9.51 9.02
C LEU A 46 10.78 9.76 9.79
N GLU A 47 10.61 10.99 10.26
CA GLU A 47 9.42 11.43 10.98
C GLU A 47 8.51 12.22 10.04
N PHE A 48 7.61 11.49 9.36
CA PHE A 48 6.64 12.10 8.46
C PHE A 48 5.41 12.63 9.22
N LYS A 49 4.92 13.81 8.83
CA LYS A 49 3.70 14.42 9.38
C LYS A 49 2.44 13.54 9.22
N TRP A 50 2.44 12.68 8.21
CA TRP A 50 1.34 11.76 7.88
C TRP A 50 1.57 10.33 8.38
N LYS A 51 2.67 10.06 9.11
CA LYS A 51 2.95 8.76 9.72
C LYS A 51 1.80 8.34 10.64
N THR A 52 1.22 7.18 10.37
CA THR A 52 0.16 6.60 11.20
C THR A 52 0.77 5.70 12.28
N LYS A 53 0.10 5.58 13.43
CA LYS A 53 0.44 4.60 14.47
C LYS A 53 -0.66 3.54 14.50
N GLY A 54 -0.30 2.28 14.20
CA GLY A 54 -1.22 1.14 14.29
C GLY A 54 -2.26 1.01 13.17
N ILE A 55 -2.28 1.91 12.18
CA ILE A 55 -3.21 1.82 11.04
C ILE A 55 -2.49 1.13 9.87
N THR A 56 -2.81 -0.15 9.66
CA THR A 56 -2.19 -0.98 8.60
C THR A 56 -3.01 -1.04 7.32
N GLN A 57 -4.28 -0.62 7.34
CA GLN A 57 -5.22 -0.76 6.22
C GLN A 57 -4.80 0.01 4.96
N ASP A 58 -4.15 1.17 5.14
CA ASP A 58 -3.76 2.05 4.04
C ASP A 58 -2.26 1.95 3.70
N CYS A 59 -1.52 0.99 4.28
CA CYS A 59 -0.07 0.91 4.12
C CYS A 59 0.37 0.83 2.65
N ALA A 60 -0.41 0.13 1.81
CA ALA A 60 -0.16 0.03 0.38
C ALA A 60 -0.31 1.39 -0.34
N VAL A 61 -1.29 2.21 0.06
CA VAL A 61 -1.47 3.57 -0.47
C VAL A 61 -0.29 4.45 -0.07
N PHE A 62 0.15 4.40 1.19
CA PHE A 62 1.33 5.13 1.64
C PHE A 62 2.58 4.74 0.83
N ALA A 63 2.81 3.44 0.65
CA ALA A 63 3.96 2.93 -0.10
C ALA A 63 3.91 3.33 -1.59
N MET A 64 2.77 3.13 -2.27
CA MET A 64 2.63 3.46 -3.69
C MET A 64 2.69 4.97 -3.93
N ARG A 65 2.10 5.78 -3.04
CA ARG A 65 2.17 7.24 -3.14
C ARG A 65 3.58 7.77 -2.86
N HIS A 66 4.32 7.12 -1.95
CA HIS A 66 5.73 7.38 -1.73
C HIS A 66 6.53 7.16 -3.02
N MET A 67 6.42 5.97 -3.62
CA MET A 67 7.12 5.66 -4.88
C MET A 67 6.69 6.58 -6.03
N GLU A 68 5.44 7.03 -6.07
CA GLU A 68 4.93 7.91 -7.13
C GLU A 68 5.43 9.35 -7.03
N THR A 69 5.62 9.89 -5.82
CA THR A 69 5.83 11.34 -5.63
C THR A 69 7.16 11.71 -5.00
N HIS A 70 7.87 10.75 -4.40
CA HIS A 70 9.14 11.03 -3.74
C HIS A 70 10.30 10.96 -4.75
N MET A 71 10.71 12.12 -5.24
CA MET A 71 11.81 12.27 -6.23
C MET A 71 13.14 12.70 -5.59
N GLY A 72 13.34 12.38 -4.31
CA GLY A 72 14.52 12.81 -3.55
C GLY A 72 14.42 14.21 -2.95
N THR A 73 13.22 14.77 -2.88
CA THR A 73 12.93 16.02 -2.16
C THR A 73 13.07 15.79 -0.66
N GLU A 74 13.57 16.78 0.09
CA GLU A 74 13.61 16.70 1.55
C GLU A 74 12.21 16.51 2.16
N ASP A 75 12.13 15.76 3.26
CA ASP A 75 10.86 15.34 3.88
C ASP A 75 9.91 16.50 4.21
N ASN A 76 10.45 17.67 4.56
CA ASN A 76 9.66 18.84 4.93
C ASN A 76 8.97 19.51 3.75
N ASP A 77 9.54 19.38 2.55
CA ASP A 77 9.07 20.00 1.31
C ASP A 77 8.33 19.01 0.41
N TRP A 78 8.35 17.73 0.75
CA TRP A 78 7.66 16.70 -0.01
C TRP A 78 6.14 16.77 0.15
N LYS A 79 5.47 17.22 -0.91
CA LYS A 79 4.00 17.28 -1.02
C LYS A 79 3.47 15.99 -1.63
N CYS A 80 2.90 15.12 -0.80
CA CYS A 80 2.36 13.82 -1.22
C CYS A 80 0.85 13.64 -0.98
N ASP A 81 0.18 14.66 -0.44
CA ASP A 81 -1.24 14.67 -0.07
C ASP A 81 -1.65 13.54 0.91
N LEU A 82 -0.67 12.95 1.59
CA LEU A 82 -0.90 11.98 2.64
C LEU A 82 -1.24 12.69 3.95
N THR A 83 -2.10 12.06 4.74
CA THR A 83 -2.47 12.54 6.07
C THR A 83 -2.45 11.38 7.06
N ASN A 84 -2.37 11.67 8.36
CA ASN A 84 -2.36 10.64 9.40
C ASN A 84 -3.76 10.14 9.79
N LYS A 85 -4.81 10.58 9.08
CA LYS A 85 -6.21 10.22 9.34
C LYS A 85 -6.82 9.60 8.08
N PRO A 86 -7.82 8.71 8.24
CA PRO A 86 -8.62 8.26 7.11
C PRO A 86 -9.22 9.46 6.37
N SER A 87 -9.09 9.44 5.05
CA SER A 87 -9.61 10.49 4.17
C SER A 87 -10.29 9.86 2.97
N LYS A 88 -11.31 10.53 2.42
CA LYS A 88 -11.91 10.14 1.13
C LYS A 88 -10.86 10.09 0.02
N LEU A 89 -9.78 10.86 0.15
CA LEU A 89 -8.64 10.83 -0.76
C LEU A 89 -7.97 9.46 -0.82
N PHE A 90 -7.95 8.70 0.28
CA PHE A 90 -7.38 7.35 0.28
C PHE A 90 -8.21 6.39 -0.55
N GLN A 91 -9.54 6.51 -0.54
CA GLN A 91 -10.40 5.71 -1.43
C GLN A 91 -10.11 6.00 -2.91
N LEU A 92 -9.83 7.26 -3.25
CA LEU A 92 -9.41 7.65 -4.60
C LEU A 92 -8.04 7.05 -4.96
N PHE A 93 -7.08 7.07 -4.05
CA PHE A 93 -5.78 6.43 -4.27
C PHE A 93 -5.89 4.91 -4.39
N HIS A 94 -6.69 4.25 -3.55
CA HIS A 94 -6.98 2.82 -3.67
C HIS A 94 -7.54 2.51 -5.05
N ALA A 95 -8.58 3.23 -5.50
CA ALA A 95 -9.14 3.04 -6.83
C ALA A 95 -8.09 3.25 -7.93
N LYS A 96 -7.33 4.36 -7.87
CA LYS A 96 -6.27 4.67 -8.83
C LYS A 96 -5.23 3.55 -8.93
N PHE A 97 -4.71 3.09 -7.80
CA PHE A 97 -3.66 2.09 -7.78
C PHE A 97 -4.16 0.70 -8.13
N VAL A 98 -5.37 0.31 -7.69
CA VAL A 98 -5.99 -0.96 -8.09
C VAL A 98 -6.21 -0.98 -9.60
N ILE A 99 -6.73 0.10 -10.19
CA ILE A 99 -6.89 0.21 -11.65
C ILE A 99 -5.52 0.05 -12.33
N ALA A 100 -4.49 0.77 -11.88
CA ALA A 100 -3.16 0.68 -12.46
C ALA A 100 -2.58 -0.75 -12.43
N ILE A 101 -2.77 -1.47 -11.31
CA ILE A 101 -2.31 -2.86 -11.17
C ILE A 101 -3.13 -3.81 -12.05
N VAL A 102 -4.46 -3.70 -12.02
CA VAL A 102 -5.37 -4.59 -12.76
C VAL A 102 -5.16 -4.46 -14.25
N TYR A 103 -5.00 -3.24 -14.76
CA TYR A 103 -4.82 -2.97 -16.19
C TYR A 103 -3.36 -2.91 -16.63
N SER A 104 -2.40 -3.24 -15.75
CA SER A 104 -1.00 -3.32 -16.13
C SER A 104 -0.75 -4.47 -17.09
N ASN A 105 0.14 -4.27 -18.08
CA ASN A 105 0.61 -5.32 -18.98
C ASN A 105 1.31 -6.48 -18.24
N GLU A 106 1.80 -6.22 -17.03
CA GLU A 106 2.43 -7.24 -16.17
C GLU A 106 1.40 -8.18 -15.52
N ASN A 107 0.13 -7.80 -15.52
CA ASN A 107 -0.93 -8.59 -14.93
C ASN A 107 -1.43 -9.69 -15.87
N LYS A 108 -0.76 -10.84 -15.82
CA LYS A 108 -1.07 -12.03 -16.62
C LYS A 108 -2.45 -12.66 -16.34
N VAL A 109 -3.15 -12.20 -15.30
CA VAL A 109 -4.49 -12.69 -14.91
C VAL A 109 -5.61 -11.67 -15.12
N MET A 110 -5.33 -10.54 -15.79
CA MET A 110 -6.32 -9.50 -16.09
C MET A 110 -7.59 -10.06 -16.74
N ASP A 111 -7.46 -10.83 -17.82
CA ASP A 111 -8.61 -11.38 -18.56
C ASP A 111 -9.49 -12.30 -17.70
N TYR A 112 -8.89 -13.02 -16.76
CA TYR A 112 -9.64 -13.83 -15.79
C TYR A 112 -10.39 -12.92 -14.81
N MET A 113 -9.72 -11.92 -14.23
CA MET A 113 -10.35 -10.99 -13.29
C MET A 113 -11.50 -10.21 -13.93
N MET A 114 -11.35 -9.75 -15.18
CA MET A 114 -12.40 -9.02 -15.90
C MET A 114 -13.62 -9.89 -16.19
N ARG A 115 -13.43 -11.17 -16.54
CA ARG A 115 -14.53 -12.12 -16.75
C ARG A 115 -15.27 -12.39 -15.45
N THR A 116 -14.54 -12.67 -14.36
CA THR A 116 -15.12 -12.90 -13.04
C THR A 116 -15.90 -11.68 -12.55
N THR A 117 -15.33 -10.48 -12.71
CA THR A 117 -15.98 -9.21 -12.32
C THR A 117 -17.26 -8.98 -13.11
N THR A 118 -17.23 -9.19 -14.43
CA THR A 118 -18.42 -9.08 -15.28
C THR A 118 -19.52 -10.05 -14.85
N SER A 119 -19.17 -11.30 -14.53
CA SER A 119 -20.14 -12.29 -14.04
C SER A 119 -20.81 -11.83 -12.74
N HIS A 120 -20.03 -11.35 -11.78
CA HIS A 120 -20.57 -10.84 -10.51
C HIS A 120 -21.42 -9.59 -10.67
N LEU A 121 -21.06 -8.69 -11.59
CA LEU A 121 -21.87 -7.51 -11.90
C LEU A 121 -23.22 -7.89 -12.51
N GLU A 122 -23.24 -8.86 -13.43
CA GLU A 122 -24.49 -9.37 -14.00
C GLU A 122 -25.35 -10.09 -12.96
N GLU A 123 -24.74 -10.86 -12.04
CA GLU A 123 -25.44 -11.46 -10.90
C GLU A 123 -26.02 -10.41 -9.96
N ALA A 124 -25.27 -9.35 -9.65
CA ALA A 124 -25.75 -8.25 -8.82
C ALA A 124 -26.91 -7.51 -9.49
N ARG A 125 -26.82 -7.26 -10.80
CA ARG A 125 -27.90 -6.63 -11.58
C ARG A 125 -29.18 -7.47 -11.57
N LYS A 126 -29.05 -8.80 -11.65
CA LYS A 126 -30.18 -9.74 -11.55
C LYS A 126 -30.84 -9.76 -10.17
N LYS A 127 -30.10 -9.48 -9.10
CA LYS A 127 -30.61 -9.43 -7.72
C LYS A 127 -31.44 -8.18 -7.42
N GLY A 128 -31.50 -7.20 -8.33
CA GLY A 128 -32.22 -5.94 -8.14
C GLY A 128 -31.53 -5.01 -7.13
N PRO A 129 -32.06 -3.79 -6.90
CA PRO A 129 -31.48 -2.87 -5.93
C PRO A 129 -31.47 -3.50 -4.53
N VAL A 130 -30.32 -3.43 -3.87
CA VAL A 130 -30.17 -3.85 -2.48
C VAL A 130 -31.03 -2.92 -1.62
N ASP A 131 -31.99 -3.49 -0.92
CA ASP A 131 -32.86 -2.81 0.03
C ASP A 131 -32.03 -2.35 1.24
N VAL A 132 -31.50 -1.12 1.18
CA VAL A 132 -30.54 -0.56 2.13
C VAL A 132 -31.12 -0.50 3.56
N GLU A 133 -32.44 -0.42 3.70
CA GLU A 133 -33.12 -0.46 5.01
C GLU A 133 -32.91 -1.78 5.75
N LYS A 134 -32.91 -2.92 5.04
CA LYS A 134 -32.70 -4.26 5.65
C LYS A 134 -31.25 -4.50 6.10
N MET A 135 -30.30 -3.68 5.68
CA MET A 135 -28.90 -3.76 6.11
C MET A 135 -28.65 -3.01 7.43
N THR A 136 -29.45 -1.98 7.73
CA THR A 136 -29.31 -1.18 8.95
C THR A 136 -29.93 -1.81 10.21
N THR A 137 -30.78 -2.83 10.08
CA THR A 137 -31.43 -3.50 11.22
C THR A 137 -30.56 -4.55 11.93
N ASN A 138 -29.37 -4.86 11.41
CA ASN A 138 -28.47 -5.88 11.97
C ASN A 138 -27.29 -5.30 12.77
N PHE A 139 -27.23 -3.99 12.97
CA PHE A 139 -26.29 -3.43 13.94
C PHE A 139 -26.90 -3.54 15.34
N PRO A 140 -26.19 -4.14 16.32
CA PRO A 140 -26.62 -4.08 17.70
C PRO A 140 -26.70 -2.60 18.10
N LYS A 141 -27.86 -2.18 18.61
CA LYS A 141 -27.98 -0.87 19.26
C LYS A 141 -27.10 -0.85 20.51
N PRO A 142 -26.53 0.31 20.86
CA PRO A 142 -25.53 0.45 21.94
C PRO A 142 -26.00 -0.08 23.29
#